data_AF-A0A562QA06-F1
#
_entry.id   AF-A0A562QA06-F1
#
_cell.length_a   1.000
_cell.length_b   1.000
_cell.length_c   1.000
_cell.angle_alpha   90.00
_cell.angle_beta   90.00
_cell.angle_gamma   90.00
#
_symmetry.space_group_name_H-M   'P 1'
#
loop_
_entity.id
_entity.type
_entity.pdbx_description
1 polymer ?
#
loop_
_entity_poly.entity_id
_entity_poly.type
_entity_poly.pdbx_seq_one_letter_code
_entity_poly.pdbx_strand_id
1 'polypeptide(L)' 'MKDMNSLAHTTWNCKYHIVFAPKYRRQIIYGKYKKSIGEIIRDLCERKGVVIHE' A
#
# COMPACT_ATOMS: atom_id res chain seq x y z
N MET A 1 8.60 20.02 -7.53
CA MET A 1 7.43 20.37 -6.70
C MET A 1 7.51 19.53 -5.44
N LYS A 2 7.48 20.11 -4.22
CA LYS A 2 7.62 19.31 -3.00
C LYS A 2 6.31 18.55 -2.75
N ASP A 3 6.34 17.22 -2.75
CA ASP A 3 5.22 16.34 -2.33
C ASP A 3 5.01 16.45 -0.81
N MET A 4 4.39 17.53 -0.36
CA MET A 4 4.09 17.74 1.05
C MET A 4 2.62 18.09 1.22
N ASN A 5 1.96 17.34 2.09
CA ASN A 5 0.61 17.65 2.54
C ASN A 5 0.67 18.70 3.65
N SER A 6 -0.37 19.53 3.75
CA SER A 6 -0.45 20.58 4.77
C SER A 6 -1.86 20.73 5.32
N LEU A 7 -1.93 21.07 6.61
CA LEU A 7 -3.08 21.55 7.36
C LEU A 7 -2.68 22.87 8.05
N ALA A 8 -3.64 23.53 8.70
CA ALA A 8 -3.44 24.84 9.34
C ALA A 8 -2.20 24.93 10.24
N HIS A 9 -1.80 23.82 10.89
CA HIS A 9 -0.67 23.80 11.82
C HIS A 9 0.29 22.60 11.63
N THR A 10 0.16 21.84 10.54
CA THR A 10 0.98 20.65 10.31
C THR A 10 1.33 20.52 8.84
N THR A 11 2.60 20.23 8.54
CA THR A 11 3.04 19.80 7.22
C THR A 11 3.69 18.43 7.33
N TRP A 12 3.41 17.54 6.38
CA TRP A 12 3.93 16.17 6.43
C TRP A 12 4.15 15.56 5.05
N ASN A 13 5.07 14.60 5.01
CA ASN A 13 5.29 13.71 3.88
C ASN A 13 5.47 12.29 4.44
N CYS A 14 4.38 11.52 4.43
CA CYS A 14 4.34 10.18 5.01
C CYS A 14 4.25 9.15 3.89
N LYS A 15 5.39 8.87 3.24
CA LYS A 15 5.53 7.80 2.26
C LYS A 15 6.29 6.63 2.90
N TYR A 16 5.78 5.41 2.74
CA TYR A 16 6.35 4.21 3.32
C TYR A 16 6.52 3.12 2.25
N HIS A 17 7.64 2.40 2.31
CA HIS A 17 7.85 1.19 1.52
C HIS A 17 7.47 -0.04 2.35
N ILE A 18 6.31 -0.63 2.05
CA ILE A 18 5.73 -1.75 2.80
C ILE A 18 5.91 -3.03 1.99
N VAL A 19 6.55 -4.04 2.57
CA VAL A 19 6.76 -5.37 1.96
C VAL A 19 6.22 -6.43 2.91
N PHE A 20 5.56 -7.45 2.34
CA PHE A 20 5.12 -8.62 3.09
C PHE A 20 5.55 -9.90 2.39
N ALA A 21 5.70 -10.97 3.17
CA ALA A 21 6.06 -12.29 2.67
C ALA A 21 5.07 -13.34 3.20
N PRO A 22 4.76 -14.38 2.40
CA PRO A 22 3.94 -15.49 2.88
C PRO A 22 4.66 -16.25 4.00
N LYS A 23 3.88 -16.86 4.89
CA LYS A 23 4.42 -17.80 5.88
C LYS A 23 5.23 -18.89 5.17
N TYR A 24 6.46 -19.14 5.65
CA TYR A 24 7.43 -20.04 5.02
C TYR A 24 7.87 -19.66 3.59
N ARG A 25 7.66 -18.41 3.16
CA ARG A 25 8.03 -17.91 1.82
C ARG A 25 7.49 -18.77 0.67
N ARG A 26 6.31 -19.36 0.85
CA ARG A 26 5.65 -20.19 -0.16
C ARG A 26 5.35 -19.36 -1.41
N GLN A 27 5.70 -19.89 -2.58
CA GLN A 27 5.49 -19.22 -3.87
C GLN A 27 4.02 -19.16 -4.31
N ILE A 28 3.08 -19.70 -3.53
CA ILE A 28 1.64 -19.74 -3.83
C ILE A 28 1.04 -18.35 -4.08
N ILE A 29 1.58 -17.31 -3.44
CA ILE A 29 1.12 -15.92 -3.59
C ILE A 29 1.35 -15.41 -5.01
N TYR A 30 2.41 -15.86 -5.71
CA TYR A 30 2.76 -15.34 -7.04
C TYR A 30 1.98 -16.00 -8.18
N GLY A 31 1.35 -17.14 -7.93
CA GLY A 31 0.52 -17.84 -8.90
C GLY A 31 -0.94 -17.39 -8.83
N LYS A 32 -1.82 -18.31 -8.44
CA LYS A 32 -3.29 -18.13 -8.46
C LYS A 32 -3.78 -16.95 -7.63
N TYR A 33 -3.10 -16.63 -6.52
CA TYR A 33 -3.56 -15.62 -5.56
C TYR A 33 -3.02 -14.21 -5.82
N LYS A 34 -2.09 -14.04 -6.76
CA LYS A 34 -1.42 -12.74 -6.99
C LYS A 34 -2.43 -11.63 -7.30
N LYS A 35 -3.38 -11.92 -8.18
CA LYS A 35 -4.40 -10.98 -8.62
C LYS A 35 -5.36 -10.63 -7.49
N SER A 36 -5.93 -11.63 -6.82
CA SER A 36 -6.92 -11.41 -5.75
C SER A 36 -6.33 -10.69 -4.54
N ILE A 37 -5.09 -11.02 -4.14
CA ILE A 37 -4.40 -10.30 -3.05
C ILE A 37 -4.22 -8.83 -3.42
N GLY A 38 -3.82 -8.55 -4.67
CA GLY A 38 -3.67 -7.19 -5.16
C GLY A 38 -4.98 -6.40 -5.20
N GLU A 39 -6.10 -7.04 -5.53
CA GLU A 39 -7.44 -6.43 -5.50
C GLU A 39 -7.85 -6.11 -4.07
N ILE A 40 -7.75 -7.08 -3.15
CA ILE A 40 -8.08 -6.89 -1.73
C ILE A 40 -7.28 -5.75 -1.10
N ILE A 41 -5.98 -5.64 -1.38
CA ILE A 41 -5.15 -4.57 -0.83
C ILE A 41 -5.59 -3.20 -1.37
N ARG A 42 -5.90 -3.10 -2.66
CA ARG A 42 -6.38 -1.84 -3.25
C ARG A 42 -7.72 -1.42 -2.67
N ASP A 43 -8.67 -2.34 -2.55
CA ASP A 43 -9.97 -2.08 -1.94
C ASP A 43 -9.83 -1.60 -0.48
N LEU A 44 -8.91 -2.20 0.28
CA LEU A 44 -8.62 -1.78 1.66
C LEU A 44 -7.99 -0.39 1.73
N CYS A 45 -7.06 -0.09 0.82
CA CYS A 45 -6.43 1.22 0.73
C CYS A 45 -7.45 2.30 0.35
N GLU A 46 -8.34 2.03 -0.61
CA GLU A 46 -9.42 2.94 -1.02
C GLU A 46 -10.35 3.25 0.15
N ARG A 47 -10.82 2.21 0.86
CA ARG A 47 -11.69 2.36 2.04
C ARG A 47 -11.05 3.17 3.17
N LYS A 48 -9.72 3.11 3.30
CA LYS A 48 -8.96 3.85 4.33
C LYS A 48 -8.45 5.21 3.84
N GLY A 49 -8.67 5.57 2.58
CA GLY A 49 -8.15 6.81 1.97
C GLY A 49 -6.62 6.83 1.85
N VAL A 50 -5.98 5.67 1.72
CA VAL A 50 -4.53 5.55 1.54
C VAL A 50 -4.18 5.58 0.05
N VAL A 51 -3.26 6.45 -0.33
CA VAL A 51 -2.75 6.55 -1.69
C VAL A 51 -1.61 5.54 -1.89
N ILE A 52 -1.73 4.70 -2.91
CA ILE A 52 -0.66 3.79 -3.32
C ILE A 52 0.21 4.56 -4.34
N HIS A 53 1.51 4.64 -4.06
CA HIS A 53 2.50 5.21 -4.98
C HIS A 53 3.23 4.08 -5.71
N GLU A 54 3.32 4.19 -7.03
CA GLU A 54 4.10 3.32 -7.93
C GLU A 54 5.60 3.60 -7.83
#